data_AF-A0A352VYR8-F1
#
_entry.id   AF-A0A352VYR8-F1
#
_cell.length_a   1.000
_cell.length_b   1.000
_cell.length_c   1.000
_cell.angle_alpha   90.00
_cell.angle_beta   90.00
_cell.angle_gamma   90.00
#
_symmetry.space_group_name_H-M   'P 1'
#
loop_
_entity.id
_entity.type
_entity.pdbx_description
1 polymer ?
#
loop_
_entity_poly.entity_id
_entity_poly.type
_entity_poly.pdbx_seq_one_letter_code
_entity_poly.pdbx_strand_id
1 'polypeptide(L)'
;MSASYLDDLDPAQREKIRIVNQNYEDKIFKLKKEIYTGRLELEALRLKDKPDEKAISGKLQEISENNYKLNEIYKEYEIEVKKVLPEPAASTYLSGTENHFFFDIGYCPMRR
;
A
#
# COMPACT_ATOMS: atom_id res chain seq x y z
N MET A 1 -26.79 3.36 4.27
CA MET A 1 -26.91 3.13 2.82
C MET A 1 -25.57 3.47 2.20
N SER A 2 -24.76 2.46 1.87
CA SER A 2 -23.48 2.65 1.17
C SER A 2 -23.79 2.80 -0.31
N ALA A 3 -24.08 4.02 -0.76
CA ALA A 3 -24.11 4.31 -2.18
C ALA A 3 -22.71 3.99 -2.73
N SER A 4 -22.64 2.99 -3.60
CA SER A 4 -21.46 2.71 -4.41
C SER A 4 -21.27 3.93 -5.32
N TYR A 5 -20.44 4.89 -4.89
CA TYR A 5 -20.14 6.10 -5.68
C TYR A 5 -19.56 5.81 -7.07
N LEU A 6 -19.16 4.56 -7.34
CA LEU A 6 -18.79 4.07 -8.67
C LEU A 6 -19.97 4.12 -9.66
N ASP A 7 -21.21 4.10 -9.20
CA ASP A 7 -22.40 4.12 -10.06
C ASP A 7 -22.73 5.52 -10.59
N ASP A 8 -22.28 6.57 -9.88
CA ASP A 8 -22.45 7.98 -10.27
C ASP A 8 -21.33 8.51 -11.17
N LEU A 9 -20.29 7.71 -11.42
CA LEU A 9 -19.19 8.07 -12.32
C LEU A 9 -19.54 7.80 -13.78
N ASP A 10 -19.21 8.77 -14.64
CA ASP A 10 -19.25 8.58 -16.08
C ASP A 10 -18.40 7.35 -16.47
N PRO A 11 -18.83 6.52 -17.45
CA PRO A 11 -18.06 5.36 -17.87
C PRO A 11 -16.60 5.67 -18.23
N ALA A 12 -16.30 6.85 -18.78
CA ALA A 12 -14.93 7.25 -19.08
C ALA A 12 -14.10 7.54 -17.81
N GLN A 13 -14.72 8.06 -16.75
CA GLN A 13 -14.05 8.27 -15.47
C GLN A 13 -13.79 6.94 -14.75
N ARG A 14 -14.75 6.01 -14.79
CA ARG A 14 -14.56 4.65 -14.26
C ARG A 14 -13.40 3.93 -14.92
N GLU A 15 -13.33 3.99 -16.25
CA GLU A 15 -12.25 3.31 -16.98
C GLU A 15 -10.88 3.93 -16.67
N LYS A 16 -10.81 5.27 -16.57
CA LYS A 16 -9.57 5.95 -16.15
C LYS A 16 -9.13 5.55 -14.74
N ILE A 17 -10.05 5.51 -13.78
CA ILE A 17 -9.74 5.05 -12.42
C ILE A 17 -9.29 3.58 -12.41
N ARG A 18 -9.94 2.71 -13.19
CA ARG A 18 -9.54 1.30 -13.32
C ARG A 18 -8.09 1.18 -13.81
N ILE A 19 -7.71 1.95 -14.83
CA ILE A 19 -6.33 1.96 -15.37
C ILE A 19 -5.35 2.50 -14.33
N VAL A 20 -5.69 3.59 -13.63
CA VAL A 20 -4.86 4.14 -12.55
C VAL A 20 -4.66 3.08 -11.46
N ASN A 21 -5.73 2.45 -10.98
CA ASN A 21 -5.64 1.38 -9.98
C ASN A 21 -4.69 0.27 -10.42
N GLN A 22 -4.87 -0.27 -11.62
CA GLN A 22 -4.05 -1.36 -12.14
C GLN A 22 -2.56 -0.98 -12.22
N ASN A 23 -2.26 0.24 -12.66
CA ASN A 23 -0.88 0.72 -12.77
C ASN A 23 -0.16 0.83 -11.42
N TYR A 24 -0.91 1.11 -10.35
CA TYR A 24 -0.35 1.32 -9.01
C TYR A 24 -0.45 0.07 -8.12
N GLU A 25 -1.43 -0.80 -8.36
CA GLU A 25 -1.64 -2.04 -7.60
C GLU A 25 -0.41 -2.95 -7.64
N ASP A 26 0.15 -3.22 -8.83
CA ASP A 26 1.35 -4.06 -8.97
C ASP A 26 2.56 -3.47 -8.25
N LYS A 27 2.74 -2.14 -8.32
CA LYS A 27 3.85 -1.43 -7.67
C LYS A 27 3.73 -1.50 -6.15
N ILE A 28 2.52 -1.24 -5.65
CA ILE A 28 2.19 -1.27 -4.23
C ILE A 28 2.32 -2.68 -3.66
N PHE A 29 1.79 -3.69 -4.37
CA PHE A 29 1.85 -5.08 -3.97
C PHE A 29 3.29 -5.58 -3.87
N LYS A 30 4.11 -5.27 -4.88
CA LYS A 30 5.53 -5.63 -4.88
C LYS A 30 6.27 -5.07 -3.67
N LEU A 31 6.14 -3.77 -3.40
CA LEU A 31 6.80 -3.13 -2.26
C LEU A 31 6.31 -3.67 -0.92
N LYS A 32 5.00 -3.94 -0.79
CA LYS A 32 4.43 -4.57 0.41
C LYS A 32 5.02 -5.95 0.67
N LYS A 33 5.17 -6.76 -0.38
CA LYS A 33 5.81 -8.08 -0.28
C LYS A 33 7.27 -7.95 0.15
N GLU A 34 8.02 -6.99 -0.40
CA GLU A 34 9.41 -6.72 -0.03
C GLU A 34 9.52 -6.26 1.44
N ILE A 35 8.65 -5.35 1.90
CA ILE A 35 8.58 -4.92 3.30
C ILE A 35 8.26 -6.10 4.22
N TYR A 36 7.28 -6.92 3.87
CA TYR A 36 6.90 -8.09 4.64
C TYR A 36 8.04 -9.11 4.75
N THR A 37 8.67 -9.44 3.63
CA THR A 37 9.82 -10.35 3.58
C THR A 37 10.98 -9.80 4.41
N GLY A 38 11.30 -8.52 4.27
CA GLY A 38 12.33 -7.85 5.07
C GLY A 38 12.05 -7.91 6.57
N ARG A 39 10.77 -7.78 6.99
CA ARG A 39 10.38 -7.92 8.40
C ARG A 39 10.59 -9.36 8.92
N LEU A 40 10.25 -10.37 8.13
CA LEU A 40 10.50 -11.77 8.49
C LEU A 40 12.00 -12.05 8.62
N GLU A 41 12.81 -11.53 7.71
CA GLU A 41 14.28 -11.65 7.76
C GLU A 41 14.86 -10.94 8.98
N LEU A 42 14.35 -9.74 9.30
CA LEU A 42 14.73 -9.00 10.51
C LEU A 42 14.41 -9.78 11.78
N GLU A 43 13.23 -10.40 11.85
CA GLU A 43 12.83 -11.25 12.98
C GLU A 43 13.74 -12.48 13.08
N ALA A 44 14.02 -13.15 11.96
CA ALA A 44 14.95 -14.27 11.93
C ALA A 44 16.36 -13.89 12.37
N LEU A 45 16.85 -12.68 12.05
CA LEU A 45 18.14 -12.18 12.52
C LEU A 45 18.16 -11.92 14.03
N ARG A 46 17.06 -11.42 14.59
CA ARG A 46 16.90 -11.14 16.03
C ARG A 46 16.80 -12.41 16.88
N LEU A 47 16.26 -13.49 16.31
CA LEU A 47 16.08 -14.77 17.01
C LEU A 47 17.34 -15.66 17.02
N LYS A 48 18.45 -15.22 16.41
CA LYS A 48 19.73 -15.95 16.45
C LYS A 48 20.36 -15.85 17.85
N ASP A 49 21.06 -16.92 18.28
CA ASP A 49 21.80 -16.98 19.55
C ASP A 49 22.83 -15.84 19.72
N LYS A 50 23.38 -15.36 18.60
CA LYS A 50 24.22 -14.16 18.53
C LYS A 50 23.72 -13.25 17.41
N PRO A 51 22.87 -12.26 17.72
CA PRO A 51 22.36 -11.33 16.73
C PRO A 51 23.49 -10.48 16.14
N ASP A 52 23.50 -10.32 14.82
CA ASP A 52 24.41 -9.40 14.14
C ASP A 52 23.74 -8.03 14.03
N GLU A 53 24.14 -7.10 14.91
CA GLU A 53 23.63 -5.74 14.97
C GLU A 53 23.81 -4.98 13.64
N LYS A 54 24.88 -5.25 12.88
CA LYS A 54 25.08 -4.60 11.56
C LYS A 54 24.06 -5.12 10.55
N ALA A 55 23.82 -6.43 10.53
CA ALA A 55 22.82 -7.03 9.66
C ALA A 55 21.40 -6.55 10.01
N ILE A 56 21.09 -6.45 11.30
CA ILE A 56 19.82 -5.92 11.81
C ILE A 56 19.63 -4.46 11.39
N SER A 57 20.63 -3.60 11.60
CA SER A 57 20.58 -2.20 11.19
C SER A 57 20.41 -2.05 9.68
N GLY A 58 21.12 -2.86 8.88
CA GLY A 58 20.98 -2.87 7.43
C GLY A 58 19.56 -3.23 6.98
N LYS A 59 18.96 -4.26 7.59
CA LYS A 59 17.58 -4.67 7.30
C LYS A 59 16.55 -3.64 7.72
N LEU A 60 16.75 -2.98 8.87
CA LEU A 60 15.89 -1.87 9.29
C LEU A 60 15.93 -0.70 8.30
N GLN A 61 17.11 -0.36 7.80
CA GLN A 61 17.25 0.69 6.79
C GLN A 61 16.55 0.30 5.47
N GLU A 62 16.73 -0.93 4.99
CA GLU A 62 16.06 -1.43 3.78
C GLU A 62 14.53 -1.38 3.90
N ILE A 63 13.99 -1.83 5.05
CA ILE A 63 12.55 -1.71 5.34
C ILE A 63 12.11 -0.24 5.35
N SER A 64 12.88 0.66 5.96
CA SER A 64 12.58 2.09 6.01
C SER A 64 12.55 2.71 4.61
N GLU A 65 13.53 2.41 3.77
CA GLU A 65 13.60 2.87 2.38
C GLU A 65 12.41 2.37 1.56
N ASN A 66 12.01 1.11 1.73
CA ASN A 66 10.85 0.56 1.04
C ASN A 66 9.53 1.16 1.52
N ASN A 67 9.40 1.48 2.82
CA ASN A 67 8.25 2.23 3.34
C ASN A 67 8.20 3.66 2.77
N TYR A 68 9.35 4.32 2.64
CA TYR A 68 9.42 5.65 2.03
C TYR A 68 8.97 5.61 0.55
N LYS A 69 9.48 4.66 -0.23
CA LYS A 69 9.04 4.46 -1.63
C LYS A 69 7.55 4.16 -1.74
N LEU A 70 7.03 3.34 -0.83
CA LEU A 70 5.60 3.01 -0.79
C LEU A 70 4.75 4.28 -0.53
N ASN A 71 5.20 5.16 0.36
CA ASN A 71 4.51 6.43 0.63
C ASN A 71 4.53 7.37 -0.59
N GLU A 72 5.67 7.50 -1.27
CA GLU A 72 5.75 8.31 -2.49
C GLU A 72 4.81 7.78 -3.59
N ILE A 73 4.71 6.46 -3.75
CA ILE A 73 3.77 5.84 -4.67
C ILE A 73 2.30 6.14 -4.31
N TYR A 74 1.95 6.13 -3.02
CA TYR A 74 0.60 6.52 -2.60
C TYR A 74 0.27 7.98 -2.90
N LYS A 75 1.23 8.90 -2.70
CA LYS A 75 1.05 10.31 -3.07
C LYS A 75 0.87 10.49 -4.57
N GLU A 76 1.66 9.79 -5.39
CA GLU A 76 1.50 9.80 -6.84
C GLU A 76 0.12 9.26 -7.24
N TYR A 77 -0.31 8.15 -6.66
CA TYR A 77 -1.64 7.57 -6.89
C TYR A 77 -2.76 8.55 -6.50
N GLU A 78 -2.66 9.21 -5.35
CA GLU A 78 -3.61 10.23 -4.91
C GLU A 78 -3.71 11.39 -5.91
N ILE A 79 -2.57 11.86 -6.43
CA ILE A 79 -2.52 12.91 -7.45
C ILE A 79 -3.22 12.44 -8.73
N GLU A 80 -2.96 11.22 -9.20
CA GLU A 80 -3.60 10.66 -10.40
C GLU A 80 -5.10 10.48 -10.23
N VAL A 81 -5.56 10.01 -9.07
CA VAL A 81 -7.00 9.92 -8.75
C VAL A 81 -7.67 11.29 -8.78
N LYS A 82 -7.06 12.32 -8.17
CA LYS A 82 -7.57 13.70 -8.16
C LYS A 82 -7.59 14.36 -9.54
N LYS A 83 -6.82 13.87 -10.51
CA LYS A 83 -6.91 14.31 -11.92
C LYS A 83 -8.14 13.73 -12.63
N VAL A 84 -8.64 12.57 -12.17
CA VAL A 84 -9.77 11.87 -12.80
C VAL A 84 -11.09 12.21 -12.13
N LEU A 85 -11.08 12.34 -10.80
CA LEU A 85 -12.26 12.59 -9.97
C LEU A 85 -12.24 14.03 -9.43
N PRO A 86 -13.34 14.78 -9.55
CA PRO A 86 -13.48 16.05 -8.85
C PRO A 86 -13.69 15.84 -7.35
N GLU A 87 -13.38 16.85 -6.53
CA GLU A 87 -13.84 16.89 -5.14
C GLU A 87 -15.37 17.08 -5.10
N PRO A 88 -16.11 16.43 -4.19
CA PRO A 88 -15.66 15.60 -3.05
C PRO A 88 -15.50 14.09 -3.37
N ALA A 89 -15.71 13.68 -4.62
CA ALA A 89 -15.67 12.27 -5.03
C ALA A 89 -14.26 11.67 -4.87
N ALA A 90 -13.21 12.45 -5.18
CA ALA A 90 -11.83 12.04 -4.97
C ALA A 90 -11.53 11.70 -3.50
N SER A 91 -11.85 12.61 -2.56
CA SER A 91 -11.66 12.36 -1.12
C SER A 91 -12.42 11.12 -0.62
N THR A 92 -13.66 10.95 -1.07
CA THR A 92 -14.50 9.80 -0.68
C THR A 92 -13.92 8.48 -1.22
N TYR A 93 -13.46 8.48 -2.47
CA TYR A 93 -12.83 7.33 -3.08
C TYR A 93 -11.52 6.96 -2.38
N LEU A 94 -10.65 7.95 -2.13
CA LEU A 94 -9.35 7.75 -1.49
C LEU A 94 -9.49 7.17 -0.08
N SER A 95 -10.40 7.71 0.74
CA SER A 95 -10.69 7.17 2.09
C SER A 95 -11.22 5.72 2.07
N GLY A 96 -11.92 5.31 1.02
CA GLY A 96 -12.30 3.91 0.80
C GLY A 96 -11.11 3.02 0.42
N THR A 97 -10.21 3.52 -0.44
CA THR A 97 -9.06 2.76 -0.94
C THR A 97 -7.90 2.62 0.05
N GLU A 98 -7.73 3.55 0.98
CA GLU A 98 -6.80 3.40 2.11
C GLU A 98 -7.10 2.12 2.92
N ASN A 99 -8.37 1.70 3.02
CA ASN A 99 -8.70 0.42 3.67
C ASN A 99 -8.44 -0.81 2.79
N HIS A 100 -8.41 -0.68 1.46
CA HIS A 100 -8.20 -1.83 0.56
C HIS A 100 -6.72 -2.12 0.34
N PHE A 101 -5.91 -1.07 0.19
CA PHE A 101 -4.48 -1.26 0.04
C PHE A 101 -3.83 -1.72 1.36
N PHE A 102 -4.22 -1.21 2.53
CA PHE A 102 -3.46 -1.49 3.76
C PHE A 102 -3.60 -2.93 4.32
N PHE A 103 -4.60 -3.71 3.90
CA PHE A 103 -4.93 -4.99 4.56
C PHE A 103 -4.47 -6.28 3.85
N ASP A 104 -4.01 -6.21 2.60
CA ASP A 104 -3.78 -7.42 1.78
C ASP A 104 -2.41 -8.12 1.93
N ILE A 105 -1.59 -7.69 2.88
CA ILE A 105 -0.45 -8.48 3.38
C ILE A 105 -0.75 -8.97 4.79
N GLY A 106 -1.72 -9.89 4.88
CA GLY A 106 -1.77 -10.90 5.92
C GLY A 106 -1.76 -10.38 7.36
N TYR A 107 -2.81 -9.68 7.77
CA TYR A 107 -3.24 -9.79 9.17
C TYR A 107 -3.76 -11.22 9.35
N CYS A 108 -2.89 -12.14 9.76
CA CYS A 108 -3.31 -13.32 10.50
C CYS A 108 -3.35 -12.89 11.97
N PRO A 109 -4.50 -12.47 12.52
CA PRO A 109 -4.59 -12.29 13.96
C PRO A 109 -4.35 -13.68 14.55
N MET A 110 -3.20 -13.90 15.18
CA MET A 110 -3.07 -15.01 16.11
C MET A 110 -4.19 -14.82 17.13
N ARG A 111 -5.23 -15.64 16.98
CA ARG A 111 -6.27 -15.83 17.99
C ARG A 111 -5.54 -16.14 19.29
N ARG A 112 -5.71 -15.26 20.27
CA ARG A 112 -5.49 -15.62 21.67
C ARG A 112 -6.56 -16.61 22.11
#